data_AF-A0A0L0LF27-F1
#
_entry.id   AF-A0A0L0LF27-F1
#
_cell.length_a   1.000
_cell.length_b   1.000
_cell.length_c   1.000
_cell.angle_alpha   90.00
_cell.angle_beta   90.00
_cell.angle_gamma   90.00
#
_symmetry.space_group_name_H-M   'P 1'
#
loop_
_entity.id
_entity.type
_entity.pdbx_description
1 polymer ?
#
loop_
_entity_poly.entity_id
_entity_poly.type
_entity_poly.pdbx_seq_one_letter_code
_entity_poly.pdbx_strand_id
1 'polypeptide(L)'
;MTEHIESEANKRLRAKFDFEKNGFYAVTPYIDAQIGFGCKKKLNAQDTKNVSGIGFYISNQTLSDSSSTRKTFYITATYGEELAEGIRMRTKKNFCEPLDLEFRDEFFYDTKTEKIYKKEKEVDTNSVLLEVYRKHIKTTRPIIGVILRTRLRFWRMWLPWIPKSLSFLSHYFLCLISGDRYTYEFLFQEETLNGEIISSQMEGRVGRGKNSAKVKEEDKEAKQIDFFGNKVPQWAIVFYSILHLGVWFTLKYFSVNTDNFEKFFGNNFLLVLYVIVSFWIVGTVIPFLLKKMVKWFSTLAFRSASKAVKV
;
A
#
# COMPACT_ATOMS: atom_id res chain seq x y z
N MET A 1 4.30 37.36 12.09
CA MET A 1 4.56 36.93 10.71
C MET A 1 6.07 36.88 10.54
N THR A 2 6.65 35.69 10.64
CA THR A 2 8.05 35.46 10.25
C THR A 2 8.09 35.44 8.72
N GLU A 3 8.79 36.38 8.10
CA GLU A 3 9.13 36.28 6.68
C GLU A 3 10.01 35.04 6.48
N HIS A 4 9.40 33.97 6.00
CA HIS A 4 10.13 32.74 5.69
C HIS A 4 10.89 32.95 4.38
N ILE A 5 12.22 32.99 4.47
CA ILE A 5 13.13 33.25 3.35
C ILE A 5 13.25 31.97 2.50
N GLU A 6 12.86 32.05 1.23
CA GLU A 6 13.06 30.97 0.24
C GLU A 6 14.56 30.65 0.08
N SER A 7 14.91 29.36 0.07
CA SER A 7 16.29 28.94 -0.14
C SER A 7 16.81 29.32 -1.54
N GLU A 8 18.08 29.73 -1.64
CA GLU A 8 18.72 30.03 -2.93
C GLU A 8 18.73 28.84 -3.91
N ALA A 9 18.72 27.62 -3.39
CA ALA A 9 18.60 26.41 -4.21
C ALA A 9 17.22 26.29 -4.86
N ASN A 10 16.15 26.66 -4.15
CA ASN A 10 14.79 26.70 -4.69
C ASN A 10 14.64 27.78 -5.76
N LYS A 11 15.17 28.98 -5.51
CA LYS A 11 15.17 30.06 -6.50
C LYS A 11 15.85 29.63 -7.80
N ARG A 12 17.03 29.04 -7.71
CA ARG A 12 17.79 28.54 -8.88
C ARG A 12 17.08 27.43 -9.62
N LEU A 13 16.49 26.47 -8.91
CA LEU A 13 15.71 25.41 -9.55
C LEU A 13 14.49 25.98 -10.29
N ARG A 14 13.74 26.86 -9.63
CA ARG A 14 12.51 27.45 -10.15
C ARG A 14 12.76 28.35 -11.36
N ALA A 15 13.86 29.11 -11.36
CA ALA A 15 14.27 29.97 -12.47
C ALA A 15 14.52 29.21 -13.79
N LYS A 16 14.74 27.89 -13.74
CA LYS A 16 14.94 27.07 -14.94
C LYS A 16 13.64 26.74 -15.67
N PHE A 17 12.49 26.96 -15.05
CA PHE A 17 11.19 26.65 -15.65
C PHE A 17 10.53 27.93 -16.13
N ASP A 18 10.08 27.92 -17.37
CA ASP A 18 9.31 29.00 -17.97
C ASP A 18 7.82 28.72 -17.78
N PHE A 19 7.33 29.03 -16.58
CA PHE A 19 5.94 28.72 -16.19
C PHE A 19 4.93 29.48 -17.03
N GLU A 20 5.17 30.77 -17.26
CA GLU A 20 4.26 31.67 -17.97
C GLU A 20 4.08 31.23 -19.43
N LYS A 21 5.17 30.97 -20.15
CA LYS A 21 5.13 30.44 -21.53
C LYS A 21 4.36 29.13 -21.63
N ASN A 22 4.43 28.30 -20.59
CA ASN A 22 3.74 27.02 -20.55
C ASN A 22 2.34 27.10 -19.93
N GLY A 23 1.84 28.29 -19.58
CA GLY A 23 0.51 28.53 -19.03
C GLY A 23 0.30 27.99 -17.60
N PHE A 24 1.38 27.88 -16.83
CA PHE A 24 1.34 27.58 -15.40
C PHE A 24 1.33 28.88 -14.58
N TYR A 25 0.61 28.86 -13.46
CA TYR A 25 0.45 30.00 -12.57
C TYR A 25 0.49 29.54 -11.11
N ALA A 26 0.45 30.49 -10.17
CA ALA A 26 0.49 30.24 -8.71
C ALA A 26 1.65 29.30 -8.32
N VAL A 27 2.87 29.70 -8.70
CA VAL A 27 4.09 28.94 -8.39
C VAL A 27 4.51 29.24 -6.95
N THR A 28 4.47 28.23 -6.09
CA THR A 28 4.75 28.37 -4.65
C THR A 28 5.98 27.54 -4.30
N PRO A 29 7.06 28.13 -3.77
CA PRO A 29 8.22 27.37 -3.32
C PRO A 29 7.85 26.54 -2.08
N TYR A 30 8.51 25.39 -1.90
CA TYR A 30 8.39 24.65 -0.65
C TYR A 30 9.29 25.30 0.40
N ILE A 31 8.69 25.60 1.56
CA ILE A 31 9.29 26.47 2.57
C ILE A 31 10.08 25.66 3.61
N ASP A 32 9.67 24.40 3.85
CA ASP A 32 10.28 23.54 4.88
C ASP A 32 11.19 22.47 4.27
N ALA A 33 12.49 22.71 4.43
CA ALA A 33 13.65 21.80 4.28
C ALA A 33 13.86 21.06 2.93
N GLN A 34 12.89 21.03 2.02
CA GLN A 34 13.00 20.37 0.72
C GLN A 34 13.31 21.35 -0.42
N ILE A 35 14.19 20.94 -1.35
CA ILE A 35 14.33 21.68 -2.62
C ILE A 35 13.13 21.32 -3.51
N GLY A 36 12.22 22.26 -3.75
CA GLY A 36 11.00 22.01 -4.50
C GLY A 36 10.09 23.23 -4.69
N PHE A 37 9.09 23.06 -5.55
CA PHE A 37 8.05 24.03 -5.83
C PHE A 37 6.76 23.34 -6.29
N GLY A 38 5.61 23.97 -6.02
CA GLY A 38 4.33 23.65 -6.61
C GLY A 38 3.95 24.65 -7.70
N CYS A 39 3.19 24.21 -8.71
CA CYS A 39 2.63 25.07 -9.74
C CYS A 39 1.23 24.59 -10.14
N LYS A 40 0.40 25.49 -10.67
CA LYS A 40 -0.99 25.18 -11.07
C LYS A 40 -1.19 25.45 -12.55
N LYS A 41 -2.10 24.71 -13.17
CA LYS A 41 -2.55 24.96 -14.54
C LYS A 41 -4.04 24.66 -14.69
N LYS A 42 -4.76 25.62 -15.28
CA LYS A 42 -6.18 25.48 -15.62
C LYS A 42 -6.32 24.87 -17.01
N LEU A 43 -7.32 24.02 -17.19
CA LEU A 43 -7.69 23.54 -18.52
C LEU A 43 -8.41 24.64 -19.33
N ASN A 44 -9.26 25.41 -18.66
CA ASN A 44 -9.93 26.62 -19.17
C ASN A 44 -9.80 27.75 -18.14
N ALA A 45 -9.64 29.00 -18.58
CA ALA A 45 -9.43 30.14 -17.69
C ALA A 45 -10.53 30.33 -16.62
N GLN A 46 -11.77 29.95 -16.94
CA GLN A 46 -12.94 30.05 -16.06
C GLN A 46 -13.20 28.78 -15.23
N ASP A 47 -12.44 27.69 -15.46
CA ASP A 47 -12.65 26.42 -14.75
C ASP A 47 -11.96 26.45 -13.39
N THR A 48 -12.76 26.53 -12.33
CA THR A 48 -12.30 26.44 -10.94
C THR A 48 -12.32 25.01 -10.42
N LYS A 49 -12.98 24.07 -11.10
CA LYS A 49 -13.22 22.71 -10.60
C LYS A 49 -12.21 21.69 -11.10
N ASN A 50 -11.59 21.91 -12.26
CA ASN A 50 -10.58 20.99 -12.83
C ASN A 50 -9.22 21.69 -12.98
N VAL A 51 -8.66 22.10 -11.85
CA VAL A 51 -7.30 22.67 -11.81
C VAL A 51 -6.29 21.55 -11.57
N SER A 52 -5.25 21.51 -12.40
CA SER A 52 -4.12 20.60 -12.26
C SER A 52 -3.06 21.25 -11.38
N GLY A 53 -2.80 20.70 -10.20
CA GLY A 53 -1.62 21.01 -9.39
C GLY A 53 -0.47 20.07 -9.73
N ILE A 54 0.74 20.59 -9.93
CA ILE A 54 1.96 19.78 -10.08
C ILE A 54 2.99 20.25 -9.06
N GLY A 55 3.44 19.34 -8.20
CA GLY A 55 4.50 19.57 -7.22
C GLY A 55 5.77 18.83 -7.61
N PHE A 56 6.90 19.53 -7.55
CA PHE A 56 8.25 18.99 -7.74
C PHE A 56 9.02 19.14 -6.43
N TYR A 57 9.62 18.07 -5.92
CA TYR A 57 10.48 18.17 -4.74
C TYR A 57 11.54 17.09 -4.67
N ILE A 58 12.62 17.39 -3.93
CA ILE A 58 13.66 16.46 -3.53
C ILE A 58 13.51 16.26 -2.02
N SER A 59 13.38 15.01 -1.57
CA SER A 59 13.27 14.72 -0.14
C SER A 59 14.57 15.05 0.60
N ASN A 60 14.49 15.40 1.88
CA ASN A 60 15.65 15.74 2.70
C ASN A 60 16.65 14.60 2.77
N GLN A 61 16.17 13.37 2.96
CA GLN A 61 16.99 12.16 2.95
C GLN A 61 17.78 12.02 1.64
N THR A 62 17.12 12.23 0.51
CA THR A 62 17.78 12.20 -0.81
C THR A 62 18.77 13.34 -0.95
N LEU A 63 18.45 14.52 -0.43
CA LEU A 63 19.32 15.70 -0.48
C LEU A 63 20.57 15.54 0.39
N SER A 64 20.43 15.02 1.61
CA SER A 64 21.50 14.83 2.60
C SER A 64 22.47 13.71 2.26
N ASP A 65 22.07 12.78 1.39
CA ASP A 65 22.92 11.68 0.95
C ASP A 65 24.16 12.22 0.20
N SER A 66 25.37 12.06 0.74
CA SER A 66 26.58 12.56 0.10
C SER A 66 27.10 11.65 -1.03
N SER A 67 26.54 10.44 -1.17
CA SER A 67 27.06 9.41 -2.08
C SER A 67 26.78 9.69 -3.57
N SER A 68 25.73 10.46 -3.88
CA SER A 68 25.32 10.78 -5.25
C SER A 68 24.95 12.25 -5.39
N THR A 69 25.46 12.89 -6.44
CA THR A 69 25.05 14.25 -6.83
C THR A 69 23.72 14.24 -7.57
N ARG A 70 23.35 13.11 -8.17
CA ARG A 70 22.05 12.89 -8.80
C ARG A 70 21.03 12.49 -7.75
N LYS A 71 20.03 13.34 -7.57
CA LYS A 71 18.94 13.22 -6.60
C LYS A 71 17.65 12.90 -7.33
N THR A 72 16.86 11.96 -6.83
CA THR A 72 15.55 11.67 -7.41
C THR A 72 14.61 12.87 -7.24
N PHE A 73 13.94 13.27 -8.32
CA PHE A 73 12.82 14.19 -8.26
C PHE A 73 11.53 13.43 -7.99
N TYR A 74 10.86 13.77 -6.89
CA TYR A 74 9.51 13.36 -6.60
C TYR A 74 8.55 14.35 -7.24
N ILE A 75 7.72 13.85 -8.17
CA ILE A 75 6.75 14.69 -8.87
C ILE A 75 5.34 14.18 -8.58
N THR A 76 4.49 15.05 -8.07
CA THR A 76 3.09 14.77 -7.78
C THR A 76 2.22 15.60 -8.71
N ALA A 77 1.19 15.00 -9.28
CA ALA A 77 0.22 15.68 -10.13
C ALA A 77 -1.19 15.35 -9.65
N THR A 78 -1.95 16.37 -9.28
CA THR A 78 -3.26 16.25 -8.62
C THR A 78 -4.32 17.11 -9.29
N TYR A 79 -5.58 16.64 -9.29
CA TYR A 79 -6.72 17.43 -9.73
C TYR A 79 -7.59 17.87 -8.55
N GLY A 80 -8.01 19.12 -8.58
CA GLY A 80 -8.94 19.61 -7.56
C GLY A 80 -9.63 20.90 -7.93
N GLU A 81 -10.38 21.38 -6.95
CA GLU A 81 -11.07 22.66 -7.00
C GLU A 81 -10.14 23.75 -6.45
N GLU A 82 -9.97 24.82 -7.19
CA GLU A 82 -9.21 25.98 -6.74
C GLU A 82 -10.01 26.76 -5.69
N LEU A 83 -9.39 26.94 -4.53
CA LEU A 83 -9.88 27.79 -3.44
C LEU A 83 -8.87 28.91 -3.22
N ALA A 84 -9.28 29.97 -2.51
CA ALA A 84 -8.40 31.08 -2.15
C ALA A 84 -7.12 30.62 -1.42
N GLU A 85 -7.23 29.55 -0.63
CA GLU A 85 -6.13 28.98 0.17
C GLU A 85 -5.29 27.93 -0.58
N GLY A 86 -5.69 27.48 -1.78
CA GLY A 86 -4.98 26.38 -2.44
C GLY A 86 -5.78 25.59 -3.47
N ILE A 87 -5.51 24.29 -3.57
CA ILE A 87 -6.34 23.34 -4.31
C ILE A 87 -6.95 22.39 -3.29
N ARG A 88 -8.28 22.35 -3.22
CA ARG A 88 -8.97 21.30 -2.47
C ARG A 88 -8.96 20.03 -3.29
N MET A 89 -8.20 19.04 -2.81
CA MET A 89 -8.26 17.67 -3.33
C MET A 89 -9.67 17.13 -3.18
N ARG A 90 -10.18 16.47 -4.23
CA ARG A 90 -11.54 15.90 -4.19
C ARG A 90 -11.56 14.69 -3.27
N THR A 91 -12.34 14.77 -2.20
CA THR A 91 -12.38 13.76 -1.13
C THR A 91 -13.16 12.49 -1.49
N LYS A 92 -14.06 12.53 -2.49
CA LYS A 92 -14.85 11.36 -2.91
C LYS A 92 -14.28 10.79 -4.20
N LYS A 93 -13.74 9.57 -4.16
CA LYS A 93 -13.18 8.82 -5.31
C LYS A 93 -14.27 8.45 -6.35
N ASN A 94 -14.84 9.43 -7.06
CA ASN A 94 -15.83 9.15 -8.10
C ASN A 94 -15.15 8.45 -9.29
N PHE A 95 -15.86 7.49 -9.93
CA PHE A 95 -15.30 6.71 -11.06
C PHE A 95 -14.89 7.60 -12.24
N CYS A 96 -15.65 8.68 -12.43
CA CYS A 96 -15.47 9.61 -13.53
C CYS A 96 -14.46 10.73 -13.24
N GLU A 97 -13.77 10.71 -12.11
CA GLU A 97 -12.81 11.75 -11.76
C GLU A 97 -11.38 11.46 -12.26
N PRO A 98 -10.58 12.51 -12.48
CA PRO A 98 -9.16 12.35 -12.76
C PRO A 98 -8.45 11.63 -11.62
N LEU A 99 -7.37 10.92 -11.91
CA LEU A 99 -6.58 10.23 -10.90
C LEU A 99 -5.27 10.97 -10.65
N ASP A 100 -4.91 11.09 -9.37
CA ASP A 100 -3.62 11.62 -8.98
C ASP A 100 -2.49 10.69 -9.44
N LEU A 101 -1.48 11.30 -10.04
CA LEU A 101 -0.29 10.63 -10.55
C LEU A 101 0.91 11.00 -9.69
N GLU A 102 1.76 10.02 -9.46
CA GLU A 102 3.04 10.19 -8.79
C GLU A 102 4.12 9.62 -9.71
N PHE A 103 5.13 10.43 -10.01
CA PHE A 103 6.32 10.03 -10.74
C PHE A 103 7.48 9.94 -9.75
N ARG A 104 8.00 8.73 -9.58
CA ARG A 104 9.12 8.40 -8.70
C ARG A 104 10.17 7.69 -9.54
N ASP A 105 11.44 8.02 -9.32
CA ASP A 105 12.60 7.41 -10.00
C ASP A 105 12.59 7.53 -11.54
N GLU A 106 11.72 8.37 -12.11
CA GLU A 106 11.70 8.66 -13.54
C GLU A 106 12.64 9.83 -13.89
N PHE A 107 12.69 10.83 -13.02
CA PHE A 107 13.42 12.08 -13.21
C PHE A 107 14.43 12.27 -12.08
N PHE A 108 15.60 12.79 -12.43
CA PHE A 108 16.71 13.02 -11.52
C PHE A 108 17.23 14.44 -11.69
N TYR A 109 17.60 15.08 -10.59
CA TYR A 109 18.26 16.38 -10.54
C TYR A 109 19.72 16.19 -10.16
N ASP A 110 20.64 16.71 -10.96
CA ASP A 110 22.03 16.80 -10.53
C ASP A 110 22.26 18.12 -9.78
N THR A 111 22.59 18.05 -8.49
CA THR A 111 22.79 19.24 -7.67
C THR A 111 24.07 20.01 -7.99
N LYS A 112 25.05 19.39 -8.67
CA LYS A 112 26.30 20.05 -9.07
C LYS A 112 26.18 20.70 -10.44
N THR A 113 25.73 19.92 -11.43
CA THR A 113 25.61 20.42 -12.81
C THR A 113 24.29 21.14 -13.05
N GLU A 114 23.37 21.08 -12.08
CA GLU A 114 22.13 21.82 -12.10
C GLU A 114 21.17 21.39 -13.25
N LYS A 115 21.39 20.19 -13.80
CA LYS A 115 20.67 19.60 -14.94
C LYS A 115 19.63 18.57 -14.51
N ILE A 116 18.60 18.40 -15.33
CA ILE A 116 17.57 17.38 -15.14
C ILE A 116 17.82 16.21 -16.09
N TYR A 117 17.71 15.00 -15.57
CA TYR A 117 17.89 13.75 -16.31
C TYR A 117 16.63 12.91 -16.23
N LYS A 118 16.34 12.20 -17.32
CA LYS A 118 15.37 11.11 -17.34
C LYS A 118 16.13 9.83 -17.57
N LYS A 119 16.22 9.00 -16.53
CA LYS A 119 17.21 7.91 -16.46
C LYS A 119 18.63 8.47 -16.69
N GLU A 120 19.23 8.21 -17.84
CA GLU A 120 20.61 8.64 -18.16
C GLU A 120 20.66 9.81 -19.15
N LYS A 121 19.53 10.20 -19.75
CA LYS A 121 19.49 11.24 -20.78
C LYS A 121 19.13 12.60 -20.16
N GLU A 122 19.93 13.62 -20.44
CA GLU A 122 19.62 15.01 -20.10
C GLU A 122 18.34 15.46 -20.81
N VAL A 123 17.46 16.13 -20.07
CA VAL A 123 16.18 16.61 -20.56
C VAL A 123 15.98 18.07 -20.17
N ASP A 124 15.37 18.83 -21.07
CA ASP A 124 15.02 20.23 -20.83
C ASP A 124 13.95 20.34 -19.72
N THR A 125 14.07 21.36 -18.88
CA THR A 125 13.19 21.59 -17.71
C THR A 125 11.72 21.78 -18.13
N ASN A 126 11.47 22.56 -19.17
CA ASN A 126 10.11 22.77 -19.68
C ASN A 126 9.53 21.50 -20.31
N SER A 127 10.38 20.69 -20.95
CA SER A 127 9.97 19.39 -21.48
C SER A 127 9.48 18.43 -20.38
N VAL A 128 10.11 18.45 -19.20
CA VAL A 128 9.68 17.67 -18.02
C VAL A 128 8.31 18.13 -17.54
N LEU A 129 8.15 19.45 -17.36
CA LEU A 129 6.89 20.05 -16.90
C LEU A 129 5.72 19.71 -17.84
N LEU A 130 5.93 19.84 -19.15
CA LEU A 130 4.94 19.49 -20.17
C LEU A 130 4.68 17.99 -20.25
N GLU A 131 5.70 17.14 -20.09
CA GLU A 131 5.52 15.69 -20.09
C GLU A 131 4.64 15.23 -18.92
N VAL A 132 4.94 15.71 -17.71
CA VAL A 132 4.16 15.42 -16.49
C VAL A 132 2.71 15.87 -16.68
N TYR A 133 2.50 17.10 -17.14
CA TYR A 133 1.15 17.62 -17.41
C TYR A 133 0.42 16.80 -18.48
N ARG A 134 1.08 16.46 -19.60
CA ARG A 134 0.49 15.64 -20.66
C ARG A 134 0.06 14.26 -20.15
N LYS A 135 0.89 13.61 -19.32
CA LYS A 135 0.51 12.33 -18.69
C LYS A 135 -0.66 12.52 -17.73
N HIS A 136 -0.68 13.61 -16.98
CA HIS A 136 -1.75 13.94 -16.04
C HIS A 136 -3.10 14.17 -16.73
N ILE A 137 -3.16 14.97 -17.80
CA ILE A 137 -4.39 15.21 -18.58
C ILE A 137 -4.87 13.98 -19.38
N LYS A 138 -4.05 12.94 -19.58
CA LYS A 138 -4.54 11.72 -20.27
C LYS A 138 -5.69 11.06 -19.50
N THR A 139 -5.67 11.16 -18.17
CA THR A 139 -6.70 10.57 -17.29
C THR A 139 -8.08 11.21 -17.48
N THR A 140 -8.15 12.44 -18.00
CA THR A 140 -9.39 13.20 -18.22
C THR A 140 -9.99 13.00 -19.61
N ARG A 141 -9.28 12.32 -20.53
CA ARG A 141 -9.80 12.05 -21.88
C ARG A 141 -10.92 10.98 -21.86
N PRO A 142 -11.93 11.05 -22.75
CA PRO A 142 -13.10 10.17 -22.66
C PRO A 142 -12.75 8.68 -22.76
N ILE A 143 -12.18 8.24 -23.89
CA ILE A 143 -11.91 6.81 -24.13
C ILE A 143 -10.60 6.39 -23.47
N ILE A 144 -9.51 7.09 -23.80
CA ILE A 144 -8.16 6.78 -23.28
C ILE A 144 -8.09 6.93 -21.76
N GLY A 145 -8.75 7.95 -21.20
CA GLY A 145 -8.78 8.18 -19.77
C GLY A 145 -9.65 7.15 -19.04
N VAL A 146 -10.76 6.67 -19.60
CA VAL A 146 -11.51 5.54 -19.00
C VAL A 146 -10.64 4.28 -18.95
N ILE A 147 -9.97 3.91 -20.04
CA ILE A 147 -9.10 2.72 -20.05
C ILE A 147 -7.99 2.85 -19.01
N LEU A 148 -7.34 4.01 -18.94
CA LEU A 148 -6.28 4.28 -17.99
C LEU A 148 -6.80 4.26 -16.53
N ARG A 149 -7.97 4.87 -16.27
CA ARG A 149 -8.62 4.86 -14.96
C ARG A 149 -8.99 3.45 -14.52
N THR A 150 -9.62 2.66 -15.38
CA THR A 150 -9.97 1.26 -15.10
C THR A 150 -8.72 0.44 -14.82
N ARG A 151 -7.67 0.58 -15.64
CA ARG A 151 -6.39 -0.10 -15.42
C ARG A 151 -5.76 0.30 -14.08
N LEU A 152 -5.64 1.61 -13.80
CA LEU A 152 -5.07 2.10 -12.55
C LEU A 152 -5.89 1.65 -11.33
N ARG A 153 -7.22 1.70 -11.40
CA ARG A 153 -8.11 1.21 -10.33
C ARG A 153 -8.01 -0.30 -10.14
N PHE A 154 -7.90 -1.07 -11.22
CA PHE A 154 -7.71 -2.51 -11.13
C PHE A 154 -6.43 -2.84 -10.36
N TRP A 155 -5.29 -2.23 -10.74
CA TRP A 155 -4.01 -2.48 -10.07
C TRP A 155 -3.94 -1.89 -8.65
N ARG A 156 -4.50 -0.70 -8.40
CA ARG A 156 -4.38 0.00 -7.12
C ARG A 156 -5.44 -0.37 -6.09
N MET A 157 -6.64 -0.83 -6.51
CA MET A 157 -7.78 -1.11 -5.63
C MET A 157 -8.28 -2.55 -5.71
N TRP A 158 -8.60 -3.06 -6.90
CA TRP A 158 -9.27 -4.36 -7.03
C TRP A 158 -8.31 -5.54 -6.79
N LEU A 159 -7.15 -5.51 -7.45
CA LEU A 159 -6.17 -6.57 -7.36
C LEU A 159 -5.61 -6.75 -5.93
N PRO A 160 -5.32 -5.69 -5.15
CA PRO A 160 -4.92 -5.83 -3.75
C PRO A 160 -6.07 -6.28 -2.83
N TRP A 161 -7.33 -6.00 -3.20
CA TRP A 161 -8.48 -6.36 -2.37
C TRP A 161 -8.70 -7.87 -2.28
N ILE A 162 -8.48 -8.62 -3.37
CA ILE A 162 -8.58 -10.10 -3.39
C ILE A 162 -7.64 -10.75 -2.35
N PRO A 163 -6.31 -10.56 -2.38
CA PRO A 163 -5.41 -11.13 -1.40
C PRO A 163 -5.63 -10.54 0.00
N LYS A 164 -6.03 -9.27 0.13
CA LYS A 164 -6.39 -8.70 1.45
C LYS A 164 -7.57 -9.46 2.07
N SER A 165 -8.59 -9.79 1.27
CA SER A 165 -9.74 -10.58 1.70
C SER A 165 -9.36 -12.02 2.06
N LEU A 166 -8.48 -12.65 1.28
CA LEU A 166 -7.95 -13.99 1.60
C LEU A 166 -7.10 -14.01 2.87
N SER A 167 -6.32 -12.95 3.11
CA SER A 167 -5.58 -12.76 4.37
C SER A 167 -6.53 -12.59 5.56
N PHE A 168 -7.61 -11.81 5.39
CA PHE A 168 -8.64 -11.65 6.42
C PHE A 168 -9.36 -12.97 6.75
N LEU A 169 -9.75 -13.73 5.72
CA LEU A 169 -10.33 -15.07 5.89
C LEU A 169 -9.36 -16.01 6.64
N SER A 170 -8.08 -15.97 6.29
CA SER A 170 -7.05 -16.80 6.95
C SER A 170 -6.88 -16.43 8.43
N HIS A 171 -6.89 -15.13 8.78
CA HIS A 171 -6.89 -14.67 10.17
C HIS A 171 -8.14 -15.15 10.92
N TYR A 172 -9.31 -15.05 10.28
CA TYR A 172 -10.56 -15.50 10.87
C TYR A 172 -10.53 -17.01 11.17
N PHE A 173 -10.07 -17.83 10.22
CA PHE A 173 -9.88 -19.26 10.43
C PHE A 173 -8.84 -19.56 11.51
N LEU A 174 -7.73 -18.84 11.55
CA LEU A 174 -6.71 -19.01 12.60
C LEU A 174 -7.33 -18.76 13.99
N CYS A 175 -8.07 -17.66 14.12
CA CYS A 175 -8.74 -17.32 15.38
C CYS A 175 -9.81 -18.35 15.77
N LEU A 176 -10.56 -18.90 14.82
CA LEU A 176 -11.54 -19.95 15.10
C LEU A 176 -10.90 -21.30 15.49
N ILE A 177 -9.79 -21.67 14.85
CA ILE A 177 -9.18 -23.00 15.01
C ILE A 177 -8.27 -23.04 16.22
N SER A 178 -7.31 -22.12 16.34
CA SER A 178 -6.35 -22.13 17.44
C SER A 178 -6.70 -21.16 18.57
N GLY A 179 -7.52 -20.15 18.30
CA GLY A 179 -7.75 -19.04 19.24
C GLY A 179 -6.60 -18.02 19.26
N ASP A 180 -5.54 -18.25 18.46
CA ASP A 180 -4.40 -17.35 18.40
C ASP A 180 -4.79 -16.06 17.69
N ARG A 181 -4.20 -14.96 18.17
CA ARG A 181 -4.21 -13.71 17.42
C ARG A 181 -2.84 -13.53 16.81
N TYR A 182 -2.76 -13.75 15.51
CA TYR A 182 -1.62 -13.39 14.69
C TYR A 182 -1.86 -12.02 14.09
N THR A 183 -0.88 -11.13 14.17
CA THR A 183 -0.95 -9.82 13.55
C THR A 183 0.25 -9.66 12.62
N TYR A 184 -0.01 -9.54 11.33
CA TYR A 184 1.02 -9.29 10.31
C TYR A 184 0.72 -7.98 9.59
N GLU A 185 1.49 -6.94 9.90
CA GLU A 185 1.23 -5.58 9.42
C GLU A 185 2.43 -4.99 8.69
N PHE A 186 2.13 -4.25 7.63
CA PHE A 186 3.07 -3.32 7.00
C PHE A 186 2.88 -1.94 7.62
N LEU A 187 3.91 -1.46 8.31
CA LEU A 187 4.00 -0.10 8.82
C LEU A 187 4.76 0.74 7.81
N PHE A 188 4.15 1.80 7.32
CA PHE A 188 4.81 2.75 6.44
C PHE A 188 5.52 3.81 7.28
N GLN A 189 6.79 4.03 7.01
CA GLN A 189 7.58 5.06 7.66
C GLN A 189 7.61 6.33 6.82
N GLU A 190 7.15 7.43 7.41
CA GLU A 190 7.22 8.77 6.84
C GLU A 190 8.12 9.64 7.71
N GLU A 191 8.98 10.42 7.07
CA GLU A 191 9.72 11.47 7.73
C GLU A 191 8.86 12.74 7.69
N THR A 192 8.50 13.26 8.86
CA THR A 192 7.81 14.55 8.96
C THR A 192 8.70 15.69 8.47
N LEU A 193 8.09 16.86 8.26
CA LEU A 193 8.82 18.10 7.92
C LEU A 193 9.94 18.45 8.92
N ASN A 194 9.87 17.92 10.14
CA ASN A 194 10.84 18.14 11.22
C ASN A 194 11.93 17.04 11.30
N GLY A 195 11.97 16.08 10.37
CA GLY A 195 12.92 14.97 10.39
C GLY A 195 12.54 13.80 11.31
N GLU A 196 11.37 13.85 11.96
CA GLU A 196 10.90 12.77 12.83
C GLU A 196 10.26 11.66 12.00
N ILE A 197 10.70 10.41 12.19
CA ILE A 197 10.15 9.24 11.49
C ILE A 197 8.90 8.76 12.22
N ILE A 198 7.73 9.01 11.64
CA ILE A 198 6.45 8.48 12.10
C ILE A 198 6.15 7.20 11.33
N SER A 199 5.91 6.10 12.04
CA SER A 199 5.36 4.88 11.46
C SER A 199 3.84 4.93 11.53
N SER A 200 3.17 4.85 10.38
CA SER A 200 1.70 4.83 10.33
C SER A 200 1.16 3.71 9.44
N GLN A 201 -0.09 3.34 9.71
CA GLN A 201 -0.87 2.42 8.90
C GLN A 201 -1.53 3.09 7.67
N MET A 202 -1.43 4.42 7.54
CA MET A 202 -2.17 5.17 6.51
C MET A 202 -1.49 5.09 5.13
N GLU A 203 -2.07 4.28 4.25
CA GLU A 203 -1.72 4.08 2.81
C GLU A 203 -1.69 5.35 1.93
N GLY A 204 -2.06 6.53 2.45
CA GLY A 204 -2.25 7.76 1.67
C GLY A 204 -1.40 8.96 2.07
N ARG A 205 -0.63 8.89 3.16
CA ARG A 205 0.30 9.96 3.58
C ARG A 205 1.74 9.62 3.23
N VAL A 206 2.11 8.36 3.46
CA VAL A 206 3.44 7.85 3.16
C VAL A 206 3.49 7.32 1.73
N GLY A 207 4.49 7.76 0.97
CA GLY A 207 4.73 7.23 -0.35
C GLY A 207 4.98 5.72 -0.38
N ARG A 208 4.36 5.00 -1.34
CA ARG A 208 4.52 3.56 -1.59
C ARG A 208 5.93 3.18 -2.12
N GLY A 209 6.99 3.55 -1.42
CA GLY A 209 8.34 3.04 -1.65
C GLY A 209 8.46 1.61 -1.12
N LYS A 210 9.19 0.74 -1.83
CA LYS A 210 9.50 -0.61 -1.33
C LYS A 210 10.34 -0.60 -0.04
N ASN A 211 11.05 0.51 0.22
CA ASN A 211 12.02 0.64 1.31
C ASN A 211 11.44 1.29 2.58
N SER A 212 10.21 1.82 2.55
CA SER A 212 9.58 2.49 3.69
C SER A 212 8.70 1.57 4.54
N ALA A 213 8.49 0.33 4.13
CA ALA A 213 7.60 -0.59 4.83
C ALA A 213 8.38 -1.47 5.83
N LYS A 214 8.09 -1.33 7.13
CA LYS A 214 8.51 -2.28 8.17
C LYS A 214 7.42 -3.32 8.40
N VAL A 215 7.84 -4.54 8.70
CA VAL A 215 6.93 -5.63 9.05
C VAL A 215 6.84 -5.73 10.55
N LYS A 216 5.62 -5.71 11.09
CA LYS A 216 5.34 -6.04 12.48
C LYS A 216 4.64 -7.38 12.54
N GLU A 217 5.19 -8.30 13.31
CA GLU A 217 4.68 -9.67 13.50
C GLU A 217 4.48 -9.88 15.01
N GLU A 218 3.23 -10.05 15.44
CA GLU A 218 2.88 -10.32 16.84
C GLU A 218 2.05 -11.60 16.93
N ASP A 219 2.46 -12.47 17.85
CA ASP A 219 1.73 -13.67 18.25
C ASP A 219 1.17 -13.46 19.67
N LYS A 220 -0.14 -13.63 19.84
CA LYS A 220 -0.77 -13.77 21.16
C LYS A 220 -1.39 -15.14 21.26
N GLU A 221 -0.85 -15.94 22.17
CA GLU A 221 -1.30 -17.30 22.43
C GLU A 221 -2.74 -17.33 22.97
N ALA A 222 -3.47 -18.37 22.59
CA ALA A 222 -4.80 -18.64 23.08
C ALA A 222 -4.83 -18.96 24.59
N LYS A 223 -6.01 -18.77 25.21
CA LYS A 223 -6.24 -19.23 26.59
C LYS A 223 -6.04 -20.74 26.67
N GLN A 224 -5.23 -21.16 27.64
CA GLN A 224 -4.98 -22.57 27.93
C GLN A 224 -5.97 -23.08 28.96
N ILE A 225 -6.38 -24.34 28.81
CA ILE A 225 -7.19 -25.09 29.78
C ILE A 225 -6.40 -26.32 30.25
N ASP A 226 -6.71 -26.79 31.44
CA ASP A 226 -6.23 -28.08 31.92
C ASP A 226 -7.08 -29.20 31.31
N PHE A 227 -6.45 -30.12 30.59
CA PHE A 227 -7.09 -31.26 29.97
C PHE A 227 -6.27 -32.50 30.30
N PHE A 228 -6.82 -33.36 31.15
CA PHE A 228 -6.14 -34.57 31.66
C PHE A 228 -4.73 -34.29 32.23
N GLY A 229 -4.55 -33.18 32.95
CA GLY A 229 -3.27 -32.81 33.59
C GLY A 229 -2.29 -32.08 32.66
N ASN A 230 -2.66 -31.87 31.39
CA ASN A 230 -1.85 -31.11 30.42
C ASN A 230 -2.50 -29.75 30.14
N LYS A 231 -1.68 -28.69 30.07
CA LYS A 231 -2.13 -27.37 29.60
C LYS A 231 -2.20 -27.36 28.08
N VAL A 232 -3.40 -27.13 27.54
CA VAL A 232 -3.66 -27.17 26.09
C VAL A 232 -4.53 -26.00 25.66
N PRO A 233 -4.38 -25.49 24.42
CA PRO A 233 -5.21 -24.41 23.90
C PRO A 233 -6.69 -24.82 23.86
N GLN A 234 -7.56 -24.00 24.46
CA GLN A 234 -8.99 -24.29 24.55
C GLN A 234 -9.66 -24.46 23.19
N TRP A 235 -9.36 -23.54 22.26
CA TRP A 235 -10.04 -23.47 20.96
C TRP A 235 -9.70 -24.62 20.04
N ALA A 236 -8.45 -25.10 20.06
CA ALA A 236 -8.04 -26.26 19.26
C ALA A 236 -8.86 -27.51 19.63
N ILE A 237 -9.10 -27.73 20.94
CA ILE A 237 -9.93 -28.83 21.41
C ILE A 237 -11.39 -28.66 20.99
N VAL A 238 -11.96 -27.47 21.23
CA VAL A 238 -13.36 -27.17 20.88
C VAL A 238 -13.58 -27.36 19.38
N PHE A 239 -12.70 -26.81 18.55
CA PHE A 239 -12.77 -26.95 17.10
C PHE A 239 -12.60 -28.41 16.67
N TYR A 240 -11.62 -29.13 17.24
CA TYR A 240 -11.41 -30.55 16.99
C TYR A 240 -12.68 -31.36 17.28
N SER A 241 -13.30 -31.18 18.45
CA SER A 241 -14.53 -31.89 18.82
C SER A 241 -15.71 -31.56 17.90
N ILE A 242 -15.93 -30.28 17.59
CA ILE A 242 -17.00 -29.84 16.68
C ILE A 242 -16.80 -30.43 15.27
N LEU A 243 -15.56 -30.43 14.78
CA LEU A 243 -15.23 -30.97 13.46
C LEU A 243 -15.56 -32.46 13.37
N HIS A 244 -15.17 -33.25 14.37
CA HIS A 244 -15.46 -34.69 14.39
C HIS A 244 -16.96 -34.97 14.55
N LEU A 245 -17.65 -34.20 15.40
CA LEU A 245 -19.10 -34.29 15.54
C LEU A 245 -19.81 -33.96 14.21
N GLY A 246 -19.37 -32.91 13.52
CA GLY A 246 -19.91 -32.51 12.22
C GLY A 246 -19.68 -33.57 11.14
N VAL A 247 -18.49 -34.17 11.09
CA VAL A 247 -18.18 -35.30 10.18
C VAL A 247 -19.11 -36.47 10.46
N TRP A 248 -19.25 -36.87 11.73
CA TRP A 248 -20.12 -37.98 12.11
C TRP A 248 -21.60 -37.72 11.76
N PHE A 249 -22.09 -36.52 12.08
CA PHE A 249 -23.46 -36.11 11.74
C PHE A 249 -23.68 -36.16 10.22
N THR A 250 -22.72 -35.68 9.43
CA THR A 250 -22.80 -35.68 7.96
C THR A 250 -22.86 -37.11 7.41
N LEU A 251 -22.01 -38.01 7.90
CA LEU A 251 -22.00 -39.42 7.49
C LEU A 251 -23.34 -40.10 7.77
N LYS A 252 -23.93 -39.85 8.95
CA LYS A 252 -25.23 -40.41 9.31
C LYS A 252 -26.38 -39.77 8.53
N TYR A 253 -26.35 -38.44 8.30
CA TYR A 253 -27.37 -37.73 7.52
C TYR A 253 -27.46 -38.24 6.07
N PHE A 254 -26.32 -38.55 5.46
CA PHE A 254 -26.26 -39.11 4.11
C PHE A 254 -26.32 -40.65 4.06
N SER A 255 -26.59 -41.32 5.19
CA SER A 255 -26.67 -42.78 5.30
C SER A 255 -25.45 -43.52 4.71
N VAL A 256 -24.27 -42.93 4.86
CA VAL A 256 -23.02 -43.54 4.40
C VAL A 256 -22.74 -44.78 5.27
N ASN A 257 -22.38 -45.91 4.66
CA ASN A 257 -22.00 -47.11 5.42
C ASN A 257 -20.75 -46.82 6.28
N THR A 258 -20.87 -46.99 7.60
CA THR A 258 -19.83 -46.72 8.60
C THR A 258 -19.10 -47.97 9.11
N ASP A 259 -19.42 -49.19 8.63
CA ASP A 259 -18.88 -50.46 9.15
C ASP A 259 -17.34 -50.48 9.21
N ASN A 260 -16.68 -49.94 8.19
CA ASN A 260 -15.21 -49.89 8.13
C ASN A 260 -14.63 -48.86 9.09
N PHE A 261 -15.30 -47.72 9.28
CA PHE A 261 -14.88 -46.71 10.25
C PHE A 261 -15.01 -47.23 11.68
N GLU A 262 -16.12 -47.90 11.98
CA GLU A 262 -16.38 -48.48 13.31
C GLU A 262 -15.37 -49.60 13.62
N LYS A 263 -15.04 -50.46 12.65
CA LYS A 263 -13.98 -51.47 12.81
C LYS A 263 -12.60 -50.84 13.02
N PHE A 264 -12.27 -49.76 12.30
CA PHE A 264 -11.00 -49.05 12.47
C PHE A 264 -10.88 -48.46 13.89
N PHE A 265 -11.94 -47.80 14.39
CA PHE A 265 -11.95 -47.20 15.72
C PHE A 265 -12.16 -48.20 16.85
N GLY A 266 -12.64 -49.41 16.56
CA GLY A 266 -12.68 -50.53 17.52
C GLY A 266 -11.30 -51.06 17.93
N ASN A 267 -10.23 -50.68 17.19
CA ASN A 267 -8.85 -50.98 17.58
C ASN A 267 -8.25 -49.83 18.39
N ASN A 268 -7.99 -50.06 19.68
CA ASN A 268 -7.46 -49.06 20.61
C ASN A 268 -6.15 -48.39 20.14
N PHE A 269 -5.24 -49.15 19.50
CA PHE A 269 -3.99 -48.58 19.00
C PHE A 269 -4.23 -47.60 17.86
N LEU A 270 -5.06 -47.99 16.88
CA LEU A 270 -5.39 -47.14 15.73
C LEU A 270 -6.18 -45.90 16.15
N LEU A 271 -7.09 -46.04 17.12
CA LEU A 271 -7.83 -44.94 17.71
C LEU A 271 -6.88 -43.92 18.35
N VAL A 272 -5.97 -44.36 19.21
CA VAL A 272 -5.01 -43.46 19.88
C VAL A 272 -4.09 -42.78 18.86
N LEU A 273 -3.56 -43.52 17.88
CA LEU A 273 -2.73 -42.97 16.82
C LEU A 273 -3.49 -41.92 16.00
N TYR A 274 -4.73 -42.21 15.65
CA TYR A 274 -5.60 -41.27 14.95
C TYR A 274 -5.78 -39.98 15.75
N VAL A 275 -6.11 -40.07 17.04
CA VAL A 275 -6.31 -38.89 17.89
C VAL A 275 -5.04 -38.04 17.96
N ILE A 276 -3.87 -38.66 18.19
CA ILE A 276 -2.59 -37.93 18.26
C ILE A 276 -2.29 -37.22 16.94
N VAL A 277 -2.39 -37.93 15.81
CA VAL A 277 -2.05 -37.37 14.49
C VAL A 277 -3.04 -36.29 14.08
N SER A 278 -4.35 -36.55 14.21
CA SER A 278 -5.39 -35.59 13.84
C SER A 278 -5.36 -34.35 14.74
N PHE A 279 -5.13 -34.51 16.04
CA PHE A 279 -4.98 -33.38 16.95
C PHE A 279 -3.71 -32.57 16.66
N TRP A 280 -2.58 -33.22 16.34
CA TRP A 280 -1.37 -32.52 15.91
C TRP A 280 -1.59 -31.73 14.61
N ILE A 281 -2.34 -32.27 13.65
CA ILE A 281 -2.70 -31.55 12.43
C ILE A 281 -3.52 -30.29 12.76
N VAL A 282 -4.55 -30.41 13.59
CA VAL A 282 -5.43 -29.30 13.97
C VAL A 282 -4.75 -28.26 14.85
N GLY A 283 -3.98 -28.71 15.84
CA GLY A 283 -3.33 -27.83 16.83
C GLY A 283 -2.05 -27.17 16.32
N THR A 284 -1.34 -27.79 15.37
CA THR A 284 0.00 -27.34 14.96
C THR A 284 0.09 -27.05 13.48
N VAL A 285 -0.27 -28.01 12.62
CA VAL A 285 -0.04 -27.89 11.17
C VAL A 285 -0.96 -26.85 10.53
N ILE A 286 -2.26 -26.90 10.82
CA ILE A 286 -3.23 -25.96 10.24
C ILE A 286 -2.93 -24.51 10.66
N PRO A 287 -2.72 -24.19 11.96
CA PRO A 287 -2.37 -22.83 12.37
C PRO A 287 -1.08 -22.33 11.72
N PHE A 288 -0.05 -23.18 11.62
CA PHE A 288 1.21 -22.84 10.93
C PHE A 288 1.00 -22.50 9.45
N LEU A 289 0.20 -23.29 8.73
CA LEU A 289 -0.15 -23.02 7.34
C LEU A 289 -0.95 -21.74 7.18
N LEU A 290 -1.92 -21.48 8.07
CA LEU A 290 -2.72 -20.26 8.06
C LEU A 290 -1.88 -19.00 8.31
N LYS A 291 -0.94 -19.02 9.27
CA LYS A 291 0.02 -17.92 9.48
C LYS A 291 0.84 -17.64 8.21
N LYS A 292 1.34 -18.70 7.55
CA LYS A 292 2.03 -18.57 6.26
C LYS A 292 1.14 -17.97 5.17
N MET A 293 -0.12 -18.40 5.08
CA MET A 293 -1.08 -17.86 4.12
C MET A 293 -1.36 -16.37 4.38
N VAL A 294 -1.60 -15.98 5.64
CA VAL A 294 -1.74 -14.57 6.04
C VAL A 294 -0.57 -13.74 5.54
N LYS A 295 0.66 -14.16 5.87
CA LYS A 295 1.88 -13.46 5.48
C LYS A 295 2.01 -13.35 3.96
N TRP A 296 1.77 -14.45 3.25
CA TRP A 296 1.87 -14.51 1.79
C TRP A 296 0.85 -13.58 1.11
N PHE A 297 -0.42 -13.66 1.51
CA PHE A 297 -1.48 -12.84 0.95
C PHE A 297 -1.33 -11.36 1.29
N SER A 298 -1.00 -11.02 2.54
CA SER A 298 -0.73 -9.63 2.92
C SER A 298 0.45 -9.06 2.11
N THR A 299 1.52 -9.83 1.90
CA THR A 299 2.66 -9.42 1.07
C THR A 299 2.25 -9.24 -0.40
N LEU A 300 1.44 -10.14 -0.93
CA LEU A 300 0.95 -10.05 -2.31
C LEU A 300 0.04 -8.83 -2.52
N ALA A 301 -0.82 -8.53 -1.55
CA ALA A 301 -1.66 -7.34 -1.53
C ALA A 301 -0.79 -6.08 -1.58
N PHE A 302 0.21 -5.99 -0.69
CA PHE A 302 1.16 -4.89 -0.64
C PHE A 302 1.91 -4.71 -1.97
N ARG A 303 2.50 -5.78 -2.52
CA ARG A 303 3.24 -5.73 -3.78
C ARG A 303 2.37 -5.32 -4.97
N SER A 304 1.13 -5.77 -4.99
CA SER A 304 0.17 -5.40 -6.05
C SER A 304 -0.19 -3.92 -5.96
N ALA A 305 -0.41 -3.41 -4.74
CA ALA A 305 -0.70 -2.02 -4.47
C ALA A 305 0.50 -1.11 -4.78
N SER A 306 1.72 -1.52 -4.45
CA SER A 306 2.96 -0.77 -4.69
C SER A 306 3.49 -0.89 -6.12
N LYS A 307 2.81 -1.61 -7.01
CA LYS A 307 3.28 -1.80 -8.39
C LYS A 307 3.18 -0.49 -9.16
N ALA A 308 4.31 -0.02 -9.69
CA ALA A 308 4.33 1.09 -10.63
C ALA A 308 3.53 0.73 -11.88
N VAL A 309 2.46 1.49 -12.15
CA VAL A 309 1.64 1.33 -13.35
C VAL A 309 2.16 2.33 -14.38
N LYS A 310 2.70 1.82 -15.50
CA LYS A 310 3.11 2.66 -16.62
C LYS A 310 1.89 3.37 -17.21
N VAL A 311 1.97 4.69 -17.30
CA VAL A 311 0.97 5.62 -17.87
C VAL A 311 1.42 6.14 -19.22
#